data_AF-A0A382YEA8-F1
#
_entry.id   AF-A0A382YEA8-F1
#
_cell.length_a   1.000
_cell.length_b   1.000
_cell.length_c   1.000
_cell.angle_alpha   90.00
_cell.angle_beta   90.00
_cell.angle_gamma   90.00
#
_symmetry.space_group_name_H-M   'P 1'
#
loop_
_entity.id
_entity.type
_entity.pdbx_description
1 polymer ?
#
loop_
_entity_poly.entity_id
_entity_poly.type
_entity_poly.pdbx_seq_one_letter_code
_entity_poly.pdbx_strand_id
1 'polypeptide(L)' 'MIFKTADLYDEYGDDLKVALPVFRDYGRKKIFHGPISTVKAFEDNSLVRTALEEPGNGR' A
#
# COMPACT_ATOMS: atom_id res chain seq x y z
N MET A 1 11.61 -8.31 -8.38
CA MET A 1 11.87 -8.86 -7.05
C MET A 1 10.57 -9.49 -6.57
N ILE A 2 10.57 -10.80 -6.31
CA ILE A 2 9.41 -11.48 -5.71
C ILE A 2 9.70 -11.45 -4.22
N PHE A 3 8.91 -10.70 -3.44
CA PHE A 3 8.96 -10.74 -1.98
C PHE A 3 7.61 -11.27 -1.49
N LYS A 4 7.61 -11.97 -0.34
CA LYS A 4 6.39 -12.38 0.34
C LYS A 4 6.29 -11.64 1.65
N THR A 5 5.10 -11.21 2.01
CA THR A 5 4.85 -10.59 3.32
C THR A 5 5.08 -11.56 4.48
N ALA A 6 4.94 -12.87 4.24
CA ALA A 6 5.30 -13.91 5.21
C ALA A 6 6.80 -13.88 5.52
N ASP A 7 7.66 -13.86 4.49
CA ASP A 7 9.13 -13.80 4.69
C ASP A 7 9.55 -12.55 5.48
N LEU A 8 8.86 -11.40 5.27
CA LEU A 8 9.11 -10.19 6.07
C LEU A 8 8.70 -10.36 7.54
N TYR A 9 7.58 -11.02 7.80
CA TYR A 9 7.16 -11.27 9.18
C TYR A 9 8.07 -12.28 9.88
N ASP A 10 8.56 -13.30 9.16
CA ASP A 10 9.55 -14.24 9.70
C ASP A 10 10.86 -13.53 10.12
N GLU A 11 11.26 -12.46 9.41
CA GLU A 11 12.49 -11.70 9.68
C GLU A 11 12.32 -10.64 10.78
N TYR A 12 11.24 -9.86 10.75
CA TYR A 12 11.05 -8.68 11.62
C TYR A 12 10.04 -8.89 12.75
N GLY A 13 9.21 -9.94 12.68
CA GLY A 13 8.22 -10.28 13.70
C GLY A 13 7.31 -9.11 14.10
N ASP A 14 7.21 -8.89 15.40
CA ASP A 14 6.30 -7.91 16.01
C ASP A 14 6.69 -6.44 15.80
N ASP A 15 7.86 -6.17 15.20
CA ASP A 15 8.21 -4.82 14.74
C ASP A 15 7.36 -4.39 13.53
N LEU A 16 6.73 -5.34 12.84
CA LEU A 16 5.80 -5.08 11.74
C LEU A 16 4.35 -5.00 12.20
N LYS A 17 3.58 -4.17 11.50
CA LYS A 17 2.13 -4.11 11.63
C LYS A 17 1.47 -4.85 10.49
N VAL A 18 0.62 -5.82 10.82
CA VAL A 18 -0.18 -6.57 9.84
C VAL A 18 -1.56 -5.92 9.73
N ALA A 19 -1.95 -5.53 8.51
CA ALA A 19 -3.28 -5.00 8.24
C ALA A 19 -4.34 -6.10 8.34
N LEU A 20 -5.55 -5.73 8.81
CA LEU A 20 -6.69 -6.65 8.80
C LEU A 20 -7.07 -7.07 7.37
N PRO A 21 -7.61 -8.29 7.18
CA PRO A 21 -7.97 -8.82 5.86
C PRO A 21 -9.29 -8.22 5.32
N VAL A 22 -9.30 -6.89 5.13
CA VAL A 22 -10.47 -6.14 4.67
C VAL A 22 -10.39 -5.73 3.19
N PHE A 23 -9.23 -5.95 2.55
CA PHE A 23 -8.95 -5.55 1.18
C PHE A 23 -9.23 -6.68 0.17
N ARG A 24 -9.49 -6.30 -1.09
CA ARG A 24 -9.64 -7.22 -2.23
C ARG A 24 -8.70 -6.80 -3.36
N ASP A 25 -8.22 -7.77 -4.13
CA ASP A 25 -7.26 -7.52 -5.22
C ASP A 25 -7.94 -7.16 -6.54
N TYR A 26 -7.96 -5.87 -6.90
CA TYR A 26 -8.54 -5.39 -8.16
C TYR A 26 -7.52 -5.23 -9.31
N GLY A 27 -6.26 -4.95 -8.99
CA GLY A 27 -5.20 -4.70 -10.00
C GLY A 27 -4.62 -5.97 -10.63
N ARG A 28 -3.93 -5.81 -11.77
CA ARG A 28 -3.13 -6.87 -12.42
C ARG A 28 -1.89 -7.23 -11.61
N LYS A 29 -1.24 -6.23 -11.01
CA LYS A 29 -0.07 -6.41 -10.15
C LYS A 29 -0.56 -6.78 -8.74
N LYS A 30 -0.40 -8.04 -8.36
CA LYS A 30 -0.85 -8.58 -7.05
C LYS A 30 0.10 -8.31 -5.89
N ILE A 31 1.34 -7.92 -6.18
CA ILE A 31 2.38 -7.68 -5.18
C ILE A 31 3.02 -6.32 -5.47
N PHE A 32 3.00 -5.42 -4.49
CA PHE A 32 3.57 -4.07 -4.58
C PHE A 32 4.06 -3.61 -3.21
N HIS A 33 4.99 -2.67 -3.20
CA HIS A 33 5.56 -2.06 -2.00
C HIS A 33 6.06 -0.65 -2.34
N GLY A 34 6.18 0.21 -1.32
CA GLY A 34 6.60 1.59 -1.48
C GLY A 34 6.46 2.40 -0.19
N PRO A 35 7.02 3.61 -0.13
CA PRO A 35 6.76 4.57 0.95
C PRO A 35 5.26 4.91 1.02
N ILE A 36 4.71 5.03 2.23
CA ILE A 36 3.28 5.33 2.41
C ILE A 36 3.04 6.84 2.22
N SER A 37 2.05 7.17 1.38
CA SER A 37 1.42 8.50 1.32
C SER A 37 -0.05 8.37 1.70
N THR A 38 -0.60 9.33 2.43
CA THR A 38 -1.97 9.25 2.97
C THR A 38 -2.84 10.40 2.48
N VAL A 39 -4.11 10.09 2.18
CA VAL A 39 -5.14 11.07 1.85
C VAL A 39 -6.33 10.79 2.76
N LYS A 40 -6.83 11.83 3.45
CA LYS A 40 -8.06 11.77 4.22
C LYS A 40 -9.17 12.45 3.42
N ALA A 41 -10.21 11.70 3.10
CA ALA A 41 -11.35 12.21 2.33
C ALA A 41 -12.65 11.52 2.78
N PHE A 42 -13.79 12.14 2.47
CA PHE A 42 -15.13 11.62 2.76
C PHE A 42 -16.03 11.90 1.56
N GLU A 43 -16.52 10.86 0.89
CA GLU A 43 -17.42 10.89 -0.29
C GLU A 43 -16.94 11.70 -1.51
N ASP A 44 -15.76 12.32 -1.45
CA ASP A 44 -15.11 13.08 -2.53
C ASP A 44 -13.69 12.55 -2.77
N ASN A 45 -13.32 12.31 -4.03
CA ASN A 45 -12.01 11.78 -4.42
C ASN A 45 -11.07 12.79 -5.08
N SER A 46 -11.40 14.09 -5.08
CA SER A 46 -10.59 15.13 -5.73
C SER A 46 -9.17 15.15 -5.17
N LEU A 47 -9.02 15.02 -3.84
CA LEU A 47 -7.71 14.95 -3.19
C LEU A 47 -6.92 13.68 -3.57
N VAL A 48 -7.62 12.56 -3.83
CA VAL A 48 -6.99 11.32 -4.30
C VAL A 48 -6.41 11.53 -5.70
N ARG A 49 -7.18 12.17 -6.58
CA ARG A 49 -6.72 12.48 -7.94
C ARG A 49 -5.50 13.39 -7.93
N THR A 50 -5.55 14.50 -7.17
CA THR A 50 -4.41 15.43 -7.07
C THR A 50 -3.16 14.74 -6.56
N ALA A 51 -3.27 13.87 -5.53
CA ALA A 51 -2.12 13.13 -5.01
C ALA A 51 -1.49 12.16 -6.04
N LEU A 52 -2.30 11.57 -6.93
CA LEU A 52 -1.84 10.64 -7.96
C LEU A 52 -1.25 11.34 -9.20
N GLU A 53 -1.47 12.64 -9.37
CA GLU A 53 -0.86 13.43 -10.44
C GLU A 53 0.60 13.80 -10.14
N GLU A 54 1.02 13.73 -8.88
CA GLU A 54 2.42 13.87 -8.50
C GLU A 54 3.26 12.67 -8.97
N PRO A 55 4.57 12.86 -9.25
CA PRO A 55 5.47 11.73 -9.51
C PRO A 55 5.42 10.71 -8.37
N GLY A 56 5.03 9.48 -8.70
CA GLY A 56 4.89 8.41 -7.71
C GLY A 56 6.24 8.03 -7.08
N ASN A 57 7.33 8.00 -7.85
CA ASN A 57 8.68 7.64 -7.37
C ASN A 57 8.71 6.32 -6.57
N GLY A 58 7.83 5.38 -6.91
CA GLY A 58 7.69 4.10 -6.20
C GLY A 58 6.85 4.16 -4.92
N ARG A 59 6.13 5.25 -4.66
CA ARG A 59 5.04 5.36 -3.67
C ARG A 59 3.71 4.86 -4.24
#